data_AF-A0A5C1A227-F1
#
_entry.id   AF-A0A5C1A227-F1
#
_cell.length_a   1.000
_cell.length_b   1.000
_cell.length_c   1.000
_cell.angle_alpha   90.00
_cell.angle_beta   90.00
_cell.angle_gamma   90.00
#
_symmetry.space_group_name_H-M   'P 1'
#
loop_
_entity.id
_entity.type
_entity.pdbx_description
1 polymer ?
#
loop_
_entity_poly.entity_id
_entity_poly.type
_entity_poly.pdbx_seq_one_letter_code
_entity_poly.pdbx_strand_id
1 'polypeptide(L)'
;MRSLKLRILGAAAVAALAGAAIAAEPILSADVGGKAIEADTAHLSKLVELAGKKKVGGRPKATAVLVALYAEDNLGGKDAAKMATLRDEALKIAEKSKTIGTLGAEVKALSAVTANPKADVKPMGAQKIIEKTKLDLTEVMDLFGGATAGGMNLEKDIREMKKDGVKNTPAAELLGARSAVLAELTMHLPNDKAGGANKKVWDGYSMDMKKLSQEIATEAAKGSKANLATIKTTVGKLDAACTNCHNKFRAD
;
A
#
# COMPACT_ATOMS: atom_id res chain seq x y z
N MET A 1 15.09 -50.05 -64.53
CA MET A 1 13.88 -49.31 -64.15
C MET A 1 13.47 -49.68 -62.73
N ARG A 2 13.65 -48.77 -61.76
CA ARG A 2 12.77 -48.54 -60.57
C ARG A 2 13.51 -47.62 -59.60
N SER A 3 13.03 -46.40 -59.52
CA SER A 3 13.50 -45.29 -58.70
C SER A 3 12.87 -45.38 -57.31
N LEU A 4 13.68 -45.29 -56.25
CA LEU A 4 13.18 -45.17 -54.87
C LEU A 4 13.61 -43.81 -54.30
N LYS A 5 12.63 -42.90 -54.19
CA LYS A 5 12.76 -41.58 -53.60
C LYS A 5 12.66 -41.70 -52.07
N LEU A 6 13.75 -41.44 -51.35
CA LEU A 6 13.74 -41.34 -49.90
C LEU A 6 13.26 -39.94 -49.50
N ARG A 7 12.08 -39.85 -48.90
CA ARG A 7 11.48 -38.59 -48.42
C ARG A 7 11.97 -38.30 -47.00
N ILE A 8 12.48 -37.08 -46.84
CA ILE A 8 12.86 -36.42 -45.59
C ILE A 8 11.59 -36.17 -44.76
N LEU A 9 11.56 -36.63 -43.51
CA LEU A 9 10.58 -36.23 -42.49
C LEU A 9 11.34 -35.50 -41.39
N GLY A 10 11.43 -34.17 -41.52
CA GLY A 10 11.87 -33.29 -40.45
C GLY A 10 10.70 -33.00 -39.53
N ALA A 11 10.79 -33.43 -38.28
CA ALA A 11 9.85 -33.06 -37.23
C ALA A 11 10.20 -31.65 -36.72
N ALA A 12 9.40 -30.66 -37.11
CA ALA A 12 9.46 -29.32 -36.52
C ALA A 12 8.79 -29.34 -35.14
N ALA A 13 9.59 -29.33 -34.08
CA ALA A 13 9.10 -29.11 -32.73
C ALA A 13 8.72 -27.62 -32.57
N VAL A 14 7.43 -27.33 -32.64
CA VAL A 14 6.88 -26.01 -32.29
C VAL A 14 6.90 -25.91 -30.77
N ALA A 15 7.95 -25.31 -30.21
CA ALA A 15 7.99 -24.92 -28.81
C ALA A 15 6.97 -23.79 -28.59
N ALA A 16 5.81 -24.13 -28.03
CA ALA A 16 4.84 -23.17 -27.57
C ALA A 16 5.44 -22.36 -26.41
N LEU A 17 5.91 -21.14 -26.70
CA LEU A 17 6.20 -20.12 -25.70
C LEU A 17 4.87 -19.68 -25.07
N ALA A 18 4.39 -20.46 -24.09
CA ALA A 18 3.37 -20.00 -23.18
C ALA A 18 3.96 -18.83 -22.38
N GLY A 19 3.55 -17.61 -22.72
CA GLY A 19 3.91 -16.40 -21.96
C GLY A 19 3.37 -16.52 -20.55
N ALA A 20 4.23 -16.92 -19.59
CA ALA A 20 3.92 -16.79 -18.18
C ALA A 20 3.76 -15.29 -17.90
N ALA A 21 2.53 -14.88 -17.60
CA ALA A 21 2.29 -13.54 -17.07
C ALA A 21 3.12 -13.42 -15.78
N ILE A 22 4.16 -12.59 -15.81
CA ILE A 22 4.95 -12.27 -14.62
C ILE A 22 3.97 -11.55 -13.69
N ALA A 23 3.57 -12.23 -12.61
CA ALA A 23 2.80 -11.60 -11.55
C ALA A 23 3.61 -10.41 -11.04
N ALA A 24 2.97 -9.25 -10.90
CA ALA A 24 3.63 -8.08 -10.31
C ALA A 24 4.14 -8.45 -8.91
N GLU A 25 5.38 -8.06 -8.60
CA GLU A 25 5.93 -8.29 -7.26
C GLU A 25 5.09 -7.56 -6.22
N PRO A 26 4.83 -8.19 -5.06
CA PRO A 26 4.08 -7.54 -4.00
C PRO A 26 4.80 -6.31 -3.48
N ILE A 27 4.05 -5.29 -3.09
CA ILE A 27 4.55 -4.06 -2.49
C ILE A 27 5.32 -4.38 -1.20
N LEU A 28 4.81 -5.28 -0.37
CA LEU A 28 5.41 -5.65 0.90
C LEU A 28 5.59 -7.16 0.99
N SER A 29 6.52 -7.61 1.82
CA SER A 29 6.56 -9.02 2.20
C SER A 29 5.30 -9.38 3.00
N ALA A 30 4.89 -10.64 2.96
CA ALA A 30 3.67 -11.07 3.65
C ALA A 30 3.70 -10.84 5.17
N ASP A 31 4.87 -10.96 5.80
CA ASP A 31 5.06 -10.66 7.22
C ASP A 31 4.84 -9.18 7.54
N VAL A 32 5.48 -8.28 6.77
CA VAL A 32 5.32 -6.82 6.94
C VAL A 32 3.87 -6.42 6.66
N GLY A 33 3.27 -6.94 5.60
CA GLY A 33 1.86 -6.70 5.28
C GLY A 33 0.90 -7.15 6.38
N GLY A 34 1.13 -8.33 6.97
CA GLY A 34 0.35 -8.84 8.09
C GLY A 34 0.40 -7.95 9.32
N LYS A 35 1.58 -7.48 9.72
CA LYS A 35 1.74 -6.54 10.85
C LYS A 35 1.09 -5.19 10.55
N ALA A 36 1.20 -4.69 9.31
CA ALA A 36 0.58 -3.44 8.90
C ALA A 36 -0.95 -3.53 8.94
N ILE A 37 -1.55 -4.64 8.51
CA ILE A 37 -2.98 -4.93 8.63
C ILE A 37 -3.43 -4.85 10.09
N GLU A 38 -2.71 -5.51 11.00
CA GLU A 38 -3.06 -5.51 12.43
C GLU A 38 -3.00 -4.09 13.01
N ALA A 39 -1.90 -3.39 12.77
CA ALA A 39 -1.68 -2.04 13.30
C ALA A 39 -2.70 -1.02 12.74
N ASP A 40 -3.03 -1.09 11.46
CA ASP A 40 -3.95 -0.14 10.81
C ASP A 40 -5.42 -0.48 11.09
N THR A 41 -5.76 -1.76 11.34
CA THR A 41 -7.07 -2.15 11.89
C THR A 41 -7.26 -1.62 13.32
N ALA A 42 -6.22 -1.69 14.14
CA ALA A 42 -6.24 -1.11 15.48
C ALA A 42 -6.34 0.43 15.44
N HIS A 43 -5.66 1.08 14.49
CA HIS A 43 -5.80 2.53 14.27
C HIS A 43 -7.20 2.91 13.83
N LEU A 44 -7.80 2.15 12.91
CA LEU A 44 -9.18 2.36 12.47
C LEU A 44 -10.18 2.25 13.63
N SER A 45 -9.97 1.31 14.56
CA SER A 45 -10.77 1.20 15.78
C SER A 45 -10.68 2.48 16.64
N LYS A 46 -9.48 3.04 16.82
CA LYS A 46 -9.28 4.31 17.53
C LYS A 46 -9.97 5.48 16.81
N LEU A 47 -9.97 5.47 15.47
CA LEU A 47 -10.65 6.50 14.68
C LEU A 47 -12.17 6.46 14.85
N VAL A 48 -12.78 5.28 14.98
CA VAL A 48 -14.21 5.15 15.31
C VAL A 48 -14.53 5.81 16.65
N GLU A 49 -13.74 5.49 17.69
CA GLU A 49 -13.90 6.09 19.03
C GLU A 49 -13.73 7.61 19.00
N LEU A 50 -12.76 8.09 18.22
CA LEU A 50 -12.48 9.52 18.08
C LEU A 50 -13.57 10.26 17.31
N ALA A 51 -14.17 9.62 16.30
CA ALA A 51 -15.25 10.18 15.49
C ALA A 51 -16.52 10.48 16.32
N GLY A 52 -16.74 9.73 17.41
CA GLY A 52 -17.81 10.04 18.37
C GLY A 52 -17.55 11.31 19.20
N LYS A 53 -16.33 11.84 19.20
CA LYS A 53 -15.90 12.99 20.00
C LYS A 53 -15.59 14.23 19.15
N LYS A 54 -15.09 14.05 17.92
CA LYS A 54 -14.72 15.15 17.02
C LYS A 54 -14.62 14.70 15.56
N LYS A 55 -14.52 15.66 14.65
CA LYS A 55 -14.31 15.41 13.22
C LYS A 55 -12.93 14.79 12.98
N VAL A 56 -12.90 13.64 12.31
CA VAL A 56 -11.68 12.90 11.94
C VAL A 56 -11.31 13.03 10.45
N GLY A 57 -12.14 13.71 9.65
CA GLY A 57 -11.88 13.95 8.22
C GLY A 57 -11.94 12.66 7.39
N GLY A 58 -11.14 12.60 6.32
CA GLY A 58 -11.05 11.44 5.42
C GLY A 58 -10.19 10.28 5.95
N ARG A 59 -9.57 10.45 7.12
CA ARG A 59 -8.60 9.49 7.70
C ARG A 59 -9.14 8.08 7.87
N PRO A 60 -10.39 7.84 8.31
CA PRO A 60 -10.91 6.48 8.39
C PRO A 60 -11.06 5.82 7.02
N LYS A 61 -11.47 6.59 6.00
CA LYS A 61 -11.53 6.09 4.63
C LYS A 61 -10.15 5.67 4.16
N ALA A 62 -9.17 6.55 4.27
CA ALA A 62 -7.81 6.30 3.83
C ALA A 62 -7.18 5.12 4.60
N THR A 63 -7.39 5.03 5.91
CA THR A 63 -6.90 3.90 6.73
C THR A 63 -7.55 2.58 6.32
N ALA A 64 -8.85 2.56 6.05
CA ALA A 64 -9.53 1.36 5.56
C ALA A 64 -9.04 0.96 4.16
N VAL A 65 -8.74 1.92 3.29
CA VAL A 65 -8.10 1.65 1.99
C VAL A 65 -6.69 1.08 2.15
N LEU A 66 -5.89 1.54 3.13
CA LEU A 66 -4.59 0.93 3.42
C LEU A 66 -4.73 -0.55 3.79
N VAL A 67 -5.66 -0.88 4.70
CA VAL A 67 -5.95 -2.28 5.08
C VAL A 67 -6.35 -3.09 3.85
N ALA A 68 -7.22 -2.53 2.99
CA ALA A 68 -7.62 -3.19 1.76
C ALA A 68 -6.44 -3.44 0.81
N LEU A 69 -5.51 -2.50 0.68
CA LEU A 69 -4.34 -2.65 -0.18
C LEU A 69 -3.31 -3.64 0.36
N TYR A 70 -3.06 -3.68 1.67
CA TYR A 70 -2.21 -4.72 2.22
C TYR A 70 -2.81 -6.12 1.97
N ALA A 71 -4.12 -6.26 2.14
CA ALA A 71 -4.80 -7.53 1.88
C ALA A 71 -4.76 -7.91 0.40
N GLU A 72 -5.02 -6.96 -0.50
CA GLU A 72 -4.88 -7.09 -1.95
C GLU A 72 -3.48 -7.56 -2.37
N ASP A 73 -2.43 -6.97 -1.79
CA ASP A 73 -1.03 -7.32 -2.06
C ASP A 73 -0.68 -8.76 -1.61
N ASN A 74 -1.48 -9.31 -0.69
CA ASN A 74 -1.28 -10.64 -0.11
C ASN A 74 -2.21 -11.72 -0.70
N LEU A 75 -2.91 -11.43 -1.80
CA LEU A 75 -3.80 -12.40 -2.46
C LEU A 75 -3.07 -13.60 -3.08
N GLY A 76 -1.77 -13.49 -3.36
CA GLY A 76 -0.96 -14.60 -3.86
C GLY A 76 -0.53 -15.61 -2.78
N GLY A 77 -0.84 -15.37 -1.51
CA GLY A 77 -0.42 -16.18 -0.38
C GLY A 77 -1.32 -17.39 -0.08
N LYS A 78 -0.95 -18.16 0.95
CA LYS A 78 -1.70 -19.34 1.42
C LYS A 78 -3.13 -19.02 1.88
N ASP A 79 -3.38 -17.77 2.27
CA ASP A 79 -4.65 -17.27 2.82
C ASP A 79 -5.41 -16.36 1.83
N ALA A 80 -5.25 -16.57 0.53
CA ALA A 80 -5.85 -15.74 -0.54
C ALA A 80 -7.33 -15.40 -0.31
N ALA A 81 -8.17 -16.38 0.04
CA ALA A 81 -9.59 -16.17 0.29
C ALA A 81 -9.86 -15.30 1.54
N LYS A 82 -9.05 -15.46 2.60
CA LYS A 82 -9.13 -14.60 3.80
C LYS A 82 -8.72 -13.17 3.47
N MET A 83 -7.65 -12.99 2.70
CA MET A 83 -7.18 -11.67 2.27
C MET A 83 -8.18 -10.98 1.34
N ALA A 84 -8.80 -11.72 0.41
CA ALA A 84 -9.89 -11.19 -0.42
C ALA A 84 -11.08 -10.74 0.44
N THR A 85 -11.45 -11.53 1.46
CA THR A 85 -12.53 -11.15 2.38
C THR A 85 -12.17 -9.92 3.19
N LEU A 86 -10.95 -9.85 3.74
CA LEU A 86 -10.45 -8.69 4.47
C LEU A 86 -10.48 -7.42 3.61
N ARG A 87 -9.99 -7.52 2.37
CA ARG A 87 -10.02 -6.44 1.38
C ARG A 87 -11.45 -5.93 1.19
N ASP A 88 -12.38 -6.83 0.90
CA ASP A 88 -13.75 -6.46 0.58
C ASP A 88 -14.47 -5.83 1.78
N GLU A 89 -14.26 -6.34 3.01
CA GLU A 89 -14.81 -5.74 4.22
C GLU A 89 -14.19 -4.37 4.54
N ALA A 90 -12.87 -4.22 4.36
CA ALA A 90 -12.20 -2.93 4.53
C ALA A 90 -12.72 -1.88 3.53
N LEU A 91 -12.97 -2.27 2.28
CA LEU A 91 -13.56 -1.38 1.27
C LEU A 91 -14.99 -0.97 1.60
N LYS A 92 -15.81 -1.88 2.15
CA LYS A 92 -17.15 -1.54 2.64
C LYS A 92 -17.09 -0.48 3.75
N ILE A 93 -16.11 -0.58 4.65
CA ILE A 93 -15.90 0.43 5.70
C ILE A 93 -15.45 1.76 5.09
N ALA A 94 -14.55 1.74 4.10
CA ALA A 94 -14.13 2.95 3.38
C ALA A 94 -15.32 3.68 2.73
N GLU A 95 -16.20 2.95 2.04
CA GLU A 95 -17.42 3.49 1.41
C GLU A 95 -18.38 4.13 2.43
N LYS A 96 -18.44 3.58 3.65
CA LYS A 96 -19.28 4.07 4.75
C LYS A 96 -18.59 5.07 5.69
N SER A 97 -17.37 5.51 5.38
CA SER A 97 -16.54 6.33 6.28
C SER A 97 -17.17 7.65 6.75
N LYS A 98 -18.15 8.21 6.01
CA LYS A 98 -18.93 9.39 6.45
C LYS A 98 -19.72 9.14 7.74
N THR A 99 -20.07 7.89 8.03
CA THR A 99 -20.77 7.46 9.24
C THR A 99 -19.86 6.60 10.12
N ILE A 100 -18.53 6.78 10.06
CA ILE A 100 -17.56 5.91 10.75
C ILE A 100 -17.85 5.73 12.25
N GLY A 101 -18.40 6.75 12.93
CA GLY A 101 -18.75 6.67 14.34
C GLY A 101 -19.79 5.60 14.68
N THR A 102 -20.53 5.09 13.68
CA THR A 102 -21.51 4.01 13.82
C THR A 102 -20.98 2.64 13.38
N LEU A 103 -19.74 2.55 12.88
CA LEU A 103 -19.16 1.33 12.29
C LEU A 103 -18.29 0.53 13.27
N GLY A 104 -18.47 0.72 14.58
CA GLY A 104 -17.63 0.07 15.58
C GLY A 104 -17.70 -1.45 15.53
N ALA A 105 -18.84 -2.03 15.13
CA ALA A 105 -18.98 -3.47 14.97
C ALA A 105 -18.23 -3.98 13.75
N GLU A 106 -18.39 -3.33 12.60
CA GLU A 106 -17.70 -3.70 11.36
C GLU A 106 -16.18 -3.56 11.50
N VAL A 107 -15.70 -2.48 12.11
CA VAL A 107 -14.26 -2.27 12.33
C VAL A 107 -13.68 -3.32 13.29
N LYS A 108 -14.42 -3.69 14.35
CA LYS A 108 -14.01 -4.80 15.23
C LYS A 108 -14.01 -6.14 14.51
N ALA A 109 -14.91 -6.35 13.55
CA ALA A 109 -14.99 -7.59 12.79
C ALA A 109 -13.79 -7.77 11.84
N LEU A 110 -13.14 -6.68 11.38
CA LEU A 110 -11.95 -6.77 10.51
C LEU A 110 -10.81 -7.59 11.12
N SER A 111 -10.55 -7.45 12.44
CA SER A 111 -9.46 -8.17 13.11
C SER A 111 -9.74 -9.67 13.27
N ALA A 112 -11.00 -10.09 13.11
CA ALA A 112 -11.46 -11.47 13.27
C ALA A 112 -12.01 -12.06 11.95
N VAL A 113 -11.70 -11.45 10.80
CA VAL A 113 -12.23 -11.89 9.52
C VAL A 113 -11.83 -13.33 9.21
N THR A 114 -12.80 -14.13 8.76
CA THR A 114 -12.59 -15.50 8.30
C THR A 114 -12.67 -15.56 6.78
N ALA A 115 -12.10 -16.61 6.17
CA ALA A 115 -12.16 -16.77 4.73
C ALA A 115 -13.61 -16.98 4.25
N ASN A 116 -14.08 -16.12 3.36
CA ASN A 116 -15.27 -16.36 2.57
C ASN A 116 -14.86 -17.11 1.28
N PRO A 117 -15.32 -18.36 1.06
CA PRO A 117 -14.96 -19.13 -0.13
C PRO A 117 -15.42 -18.49 -1.46
N LYS A 118 -16.33 -17.52 -1.40
CA LYS A 118 -16.85 -16.79 -2.56
C LYS A 118 -16.14 -15.46 -2.81
N ALA A 119 -15.16 -15.08 -1.99
CA ALA A 119 -14.42 -13.84 -2.19
C ALA A 119 -13.57 -13.93 -3.46
N ASP A 120 -13.56 -12.86 -4.25
CA ASP A 120 -12.78 -12.80 -5.49
C ASP A 120 -11.30 -12.61 -5.17
N VAL A 121 -10.50 -13.67 -5.38
CA VAL A 121 -9.04 -13.66 -5.17
C VAL A 121 -8.28 -12.96 -6.30
N LYS A 122 -8.98 -12.49 -7.34
CA LYS A 122 -8.35 -11.70 -8.39
C LYS A 122 -7.95 -10.32 -7.84
N PRO A 123 -6.71 -9.87 -8.10
CA PRO A 123 -6.33 -8.50 -7.81
C PRO A 123 -7.19 -7.49 -8.59
N MET A 124 -7.76 -6.52 -7.88
CA MET A 124 -8.37 -5.32 -8.43
C MET A 124 -7.33 -4.27 -8.86
N GLY A 125 -6.23 -4.13 -8.13
CA GLY A 125 -5.24 -3.07 -8.26
C GLY A 125 -5.65 -1.74 -7.60
N ALA A 126 -4.66 -0.91 -7.29
CA ALA A 126 -4.85 0.34 -6.54
C ALA A 126 -5.80 1.33 -7.23
N GLN A 127 -5.71 1.48 -8.55
CA GLN A 127 -6.58 2.38 -9.31
C GLN A 127 -8.08 2.03 -9.13
N LYS A 128 -8.46 0.76 -9.24
CA LYS A 128 -9.86 0.34 -9.07
C LYS A 128 -10.34 0.53 -7.63
N ILE A 129 -9.47 0.31 -6.65
CA ILE A 129 -9.76 0.58 -5.24
C ILE A 129 -10.06 2.06 -5.02
N ILE A 130 -9.25 2.95 -5.60
CA ILE A 130 -9.45 4.40 -5.57
C ILE A 130 -10.80 4.77 -6.20
N GLU A 131 -11.08 4.28 -7.41
CA GLU A 131 -12.33 4.55 -8.13
C GLU A 131 -13.56 4.10 -7.33
N LYS A 132 -13.51 2.89 -6.74
CA LYS A 132 -14.60 2.33 -5.93
C LYS A 132 -14.89 3.18 -4.70
N THR A 133 -13.84 3.58 -3.98
CA THR A 133 -13.96 4.27 -2.69
C THR A 133 -14.11 5.78 -2.83
N LYS A 134 -13.92 6.31 -4.04
CA LYS A 134 -13.80 7.76 -4.30
C LYS A 134 -12.80 8.37 -3.32
N LEU A 135 -11.66 7.70 -3.17
CA LEU A 135 -10.56 8.22 -2.38
C LEU A 135 -9.93 9.38 -3.14
N ASP A 136 -9.64 10.47 -2.44
CA ASP A 136 -8.91 11.60 -3.02
C ASP A 136 -7.52 11.76 -2.40
N LEU A 137 -6.67 12.56 -3.07
CA LEU A 137 -5.31 12.83 -2.63
C LEU A 137 -5.26 13.49 -1.24
N THR A 138 -6.23 14.33 -0.90
CA THR A 138 -6.28 15.01 0.40
C THR A 138 -6.48 14.01 1.53
N GLU A 139 -7.36 13.01 1.32
CA GLU A 139 -7.61 11.94 2.28
C GLU A 139 -6.38 11.06 2.51
N VAL A 140 -5.61 10.79 1.45
CA VAL A 140 -4.31 10.09 1.53
C VAL A 140 -3.30 10.90 2.34
N MET A 141 -3.15 12.19 2.03
CA MET A 141 -2.20 13.07 2.70
C MET A 141 -2.58 13.37 4.16
N ASP A 142 -3.87 13.32 4.49
CA ASP A 142 -4.41 13.52 5.85
C ASP A 142 -3.83 12.53 6.88
N LEU A 143 -3.37 11.36 6.42
CA LEU A 143 -2.72 10.34 7.26
C LEU A 143 -1.31 10.74 7.71
N PHE A 144 -0.61 11.59 6.96
CA PHE A 144 0.71 12.10 7.38
C PHE A 144 0.63 13.09 8.55
N GLY A 145 -0.56 13.67 8.77
CA GLY A 145 -0.81 14.65 9.83
C GLY A 145 -0.72 14.10 11.25
N GLY A 146 -0.87 15.00 12.23
CA GLY A 146 -0.70 14.71 13.65
C GLY A 146 -1.73 13.74 14.24
N ALA A 147 -1.29 12.88 15.16
CA ALA A 147 -2.11 11.88 15.84
C ALA A 147 -3.23 12.47 16.70
N THR A 148 -3.07 13.70 17.19
CA THR A 148 -4.12 14.38 17.95
C THR A 148 -5.40 14.55 17.11
N ALA A 149 -5.31 14.69 15.80
CA ALA A 149 -6.46 14.79 14.88
C ALA A 149 -6.84 13.43 14.25
N GLY A 150 -6.25 12.33 14.71
CA GLY A 150 -6.44 10.98 14.13
C GLY A 150 -5.47 10.64 13.00
N GLY A 151 -4.50 11.51 12.68
CA GLY A 151 -3.43 11.17 11.75
C GLY A 151 -2.50 10.08 12.29
N MET A 152 -1.55 9.64 11.49
CA MET A 152 -0.59 8.58 11.85
C MET A 152 0.79 9.12 12.24
N ASN A 153 0.97 10.45 12.36
CA ASN A 153 2.25 11.11 12.65
C ASN A 153 3.38 10.86 11.64
N LEU A 154 3.09 10.33 10.44
CA LEU A 154 4.15 9.89 9.52
C LEU A 154 5.15 10.99 9.16
N GLU A 155 4.68 12.23 8.92
CA GLU A 155 5.60 13.33 8.61
C GLU A 155 6.54 13.63 9.79
N LYS A 156 6.00 13.66 11.00
CA LYS A 156 6.79 13.90 12.21
C LYS A 156 7.81 12.78 12.41
N ASP A 157 7.37 11.52 12.29
CA ASP A 157 8.22 10.35 12.49
C ASP A 157 9.36 10.28 11.45
N ILE A 158 9.08 10.61 10.18
CA ILE A 158 10.11 10.74 9.12
C ILE A 158 11.16 11.78 9.52
N ARG A 159 10.74 12.97 9.94
CA ARG A 159 11.65 14.07 10.32
C ARG A 159 12.47 13.71 11.55
N GLU A 160 11.86 13.10 12.56
CA GLU A 160 12.53 12.65 13.77
C GLU A 160 13.54 11.54 13.49
N MET A 161 13.17 10.50 12.73
CA MET A 161 14.09 9.42 12.36
C MET A 161 15.25 9.93 11.49
N LYS A 162 15.01 10.88 10.58
CA LYS A 162 16.07 11.55 9.81
C LYS A 162 17.06 12.28 10.72
N LYS A 163 16.56 13.04 11.69
CA LYS A 163 17.37 13.88 12.58
C LYS A 163 18.10 13.03 13.63
N ASP A 164 17.34 12.31 14.43
CA ASP A 164 17.79 11.65 15.65
C ASP A 164 18.21 10.19 15.42
N GLY A 165 17.89 9.63 14.25
CA GLY A 165 18.09 8.21 13.95
C GLY A 165 16.91 7.34 14.40
N VAL A 166 16.94 6.06 14.00
CA VAL A 166 15.90 5.08 14.31
C VAL A 166 16.14 4.49 15.69
N LYS A 167 15.18 4.69 16.60
CA LYS A 167 15.23 4.17 17.99
C LYS A 167 14.34 2.94 18.20
N ASN A 168 13.40 2.68 17.29
CA ASN A 168 12.42 1.62 17.37
C ASN A 168 12.22 1.03 15.97
N THR A 169 12.74 -0.17 15.73
CA THR A 169 12.66 -0.85 14.43
C THR A 169 11.23 -1.22 14.05
N PRO A 170 10.35 -1.75 14.95
CA PRO A 170 8.92 -1.89 14.64
C PRO A 170 8.24 -0.60 14.16
N ALA A 171 8.56 0.55 14.75
CA ALA A 171 8.01 1.84 14.32
C ALA A 171 8.49 2.23 12.92
N ALA A 172 9.78 2.00 12.62
CA ALA A 172 10.33 2.24 11.28
C ALA A 172 9.75 1.28 10.23
N GLU A 173 9.55 0.01 10.59
CA GLU A 173 8.92 -1.00 9.74
C GLU A 173 7.51 -0.55 9.31
N LEU A 174 6.69 -0.15 10.28
CA LEU A 174 5.33 0.31 10.03
C LEU A 174 5.27 1.63 9.26
N LEU A 175 6.21 2.55 9.52
CA LEU A 175 6.36 3.78 8.73
C LEU A 175 6.68 3.49 7.28
N GLY A 176 7.63 2.57 7.01
CA GLY A 176 7.98 2.14 5.66
C GLY A 176 6.80 1.45 4.97
N ALA A 177 6.11 0.55 5.66
CA ALA A 177 4.95 -0.16 5.11
C ALA A 177 3.84 0.80 4.68
N ARG A 178 3.44 1.72 5.57
CA ARG A 178 2.42 2.73 5.27
C ARG A 178 2.84 3.65 4.13
N SER A 179 4.07 4.16 4.19
CA SER A 179 4.56 5.10 3.17
C SER A 179 4.66 4.45 1.78
N ALA A 180 5.00 3.16 1.70
CA ALA A 180 5.05 2.42 0.44
C ALA A 180 3.67 2.32 -0.22
N VAL A 181 2.63 1.97 0.55
CA VAL A 181 1.27 1.84 0.04
C VAL A 181 0.64 3.21 -0.24
N LEU A 182 0.93 4.23 0.57
CA LEU A 182 0.50 5.60 0.29
C LEU A 182 1.14 6.15 -0.99
N ALA A 183 2.40 5.81 -1.26
CA ALA A 183 3.07 6.18 -2.50
C ALA A 183 2.44 5.48 -3.73
N GLU A 184 2.06 4.21 -3.60
CA GLU A 184 1.30 3.49 -4.64
C GLU A 184 -0.04 4.19 -4.93
N LEU A 185 -0.81 4.55 -3.89
CA LEU A 185 -2.05 5.31 -4.05
C LEU A 185 -1.81 6.66 -4.73
N THR A 186 -0.78 7.37 -4.30
CA THR A 186 -0.43 8.71 -4.79
C THR A 186 -0.15 8.68 -6.30
N MET A 187 0.52 7.65 -6.81
CA MET A 187 0.78 7.46 -8.25
C MET A 187 -0.51 7.51 -9.11
N HIS A 188 -1.65 7.10 -8.55
CA HIS A 188 -2.95 7.08 -9.22
C HIS A 188 -3.84 8.29 -8.90
N LEU A 189 -3.35 9.24 -8.11
CA LEU A 189 -4.08 10.42 -7.66
C LEU A 189 -3.37 11.74 -8.04
N PRO A 190 -3.01 11.96 -9.33
CA PRO A 190 -2.41 13.22 -9.74
C PRO A 190 -3.39 14.37 -9.50
N ASN A 191 -2.90 15.47 -8.94
CA ASN A 191 -3.64 16.73 -8.91
C ASN A 191 -3.50 17.50 -10.23
N ASP A 192 -4.13 18.67 -10.32
CA ASP A 192 -4.13 19.51 -11.53
C ASP A 192 -2.71 19.87 -12.01
N LYS A 193 -1.77 20.14 -11.09
CA LYS A 193 -0.36 20.44 -11.42
C LYS A 193 0.39 19.20 -11.94
N ALA A 194 -0.03 18.00 -11.54
CA ALA A 194 0.56 16.72 -11.90
C ALA A 194 -0.02 16.10 -13.19
N GLY A 195 -1.01 16.73 -13.83
CA GLY A 195 -1.59 16.27 -15.10
C GLY A 195 -0.67 16.43 -16.32
N GLY A 196 -1.10 15.85 -17.45
CA GLY A 196 -0.47 16.05 -18.77
C GLY A 196 1.04 15.73 -18.78
N ALA A 197 1.85 16.70 -19.24
CA ALA A 197 3.29 16.56 -19.35
C ALA A 197 4.01 16.28 -18.01
N ASN A 198 3.39 16.66 -16.89
CA ASN A 198 3.95 16.45 -15.56
C ASN A 198 3.67 15.07 -14.98
N LYS A 199 2.77 14.27 -15.58
CA LYS A 199 2.37 12.97 -15.03
C LYS A 199 3.57 12.05 -14.85
N LYS A 200 4.48 12.00 -15.82
CA LYS A 200 5.69 11.17 -15.72
C LYS A 200 6.58 11.56 -14.53
N VAL A 201 6.65 12.84 -14.18
CA VAL A 201 7.43 13.33 -13.04
C VAL A 201 6.73 12.99 -11.72
N TRP A 202 5.40 13.11 -11.68
CA TRP A 202 4.58 12.67 -10.55
C TRP A 202 4.72 11.17 -10.27
N ASP A 203 4.61 10.35 -11.32
CA ASP A 203 4.79 8.90 -11.24
C ASP A 203 6.22 8.59 -10.77
N GLY A 204 7.22 9.32 -11.27
CA GLY A 204 8.63 9.20 -10.86
C GLY A 204 8.82 9.40 -9.35
N TYR A 205 8.33 10.51 -8.79
CA TYR A 205 8.41 10.73 -7.35
C TYR A 205 7.65 9.67 -6.54
N SER A 206 6.46 9.27 -7.00
CA SER A 206 5.66 8.24 -6.34
C SER A 206 6.38 6.90 -6.32
N MET A 207 7.02 6.50 -7.42
CA MET A 207 7.83 5.28 -7.50
C MET A 207 9.06 5.34 -6.60
N ASP A 208 9.77 6.47 -6.56
CA ASP A 208 10.92 6.65 -5.67
C ASP A 208 10.51 6.56 -4.20
N MET A 209 9.41 7.22 -3.83
CA MET A 209 8.84 7.13 -2.48
C MET A 209 8.46 5.69 -2.13
N LYS A 210 7.78 4.98 -3.04
CA LYS A 210 7.41 3.58 -2.84
C LYS A 210 8.64 2.72 -2.57
N LYS A 211 9.65 2.81 -3.46
CA LYS A 211 10.90 2.04 -3.34
C LYS A 211 11.63 2.33 -2.03
N LEU A 212 11.87 3.61 -1.70
CA LEU A 212 12.58 3.99 -0.47
C LEU A 212 11.84 3.51 0.78
N SER A 213 10.50 3.56 0.76
CA SER A 213 9.65 3.09 1.85
C SER A 213 9.70 1.56 2.00
N GLN A 214 9.73 0.81 0.90
CA GLN A 214 9.93 -0.64 0.89
C GLN A 214 11.32 -1.02 1.45
N GLU A 215 12.37 -0.28 1.08
CA GLU A 215 13.71 -0.46 1.63
C GLU A 215 13.75 -0.23 3.15
N ILE A 216 13.07 0.82 3.64
CA ILE A 216 12.92 1.08 5.09
C ILE A 216 12.21 -0.08 5.77
N ALA A 217 11.05 -0.51 5.24
CA ALA A 217 10.26 -1.58 5.83
C ALA A 217 11.04 -2.90 5.89
N THR A 218 11.70 -3.25 4.79
CA THR A 218 12.48 -4.49 4.66
C THR A 218 13.69 -4.51 5.60
N GLU A 219 14.43 -3.41 5.69
CA GLU A 219 15.59 -3.33 6.58
C GLU A 219 15.15 -3.35 8.06
N ALA A 220 14.07 -2.63 8.40
CA ALA A 220 13.55 -2.56 9.76
C ALA A 220 12.97 -3.91 10.23
N ALA A 221 12.35 -4.68 9.34
CA ALA A 221 11.81 -6.01 9.62
C ALA A 221 12.88 -7.03 10.07
N LYS A 222 14.18 -6.75 9.88
CA LYS A 222 15.28 -7.54 10.42
C LYS A 222 15.42 -7.43 11.95
N GLY A 223 14.63 -6.59 12.61
CA GLY A 223 14.57 -6.47 14.06
C GLY A 223 15.91 -6.04 14.66
N SER A 224 16.47 -6.83 15.58
CA SER A 224 17.77 -6.55 16.19
C SER A 224 18.96 -6.63 15.21
N LYS A 225 18.76 -7.19 14.01
CA LYS A 225 19.77 -7.27 12.96
C LYS A 225 19.67 -6.12 11.94
N ALA A 226 18.74 -5.20 12.14
CA ALA A 226 18.55 -4.07 11.24
C ALA A 226 19.75 -3.11 11.26
N ASN A 227 20.17 -2.64 10.09
CA ASN A 227 21.17 -1.59 9.96
C ASN A 227 20.52 -0.21 10.13
N LEU A 228 20.54 0.31 11.35
CA LEU A 228 19.91 1.58 11.70
C LEU A 228 20.49 2.79 10.93
N ALA A 229 21.77 2.74 10.55
CA ALA A 229 22.41 3.79 9.75
C ALA A 229 21.89 3.79 8.31
N THR A 230 21.68 2.59 7.73
CA THR A 230 21.01 2.44 6.43
C THR A 230 19.59 2.97 6.50
N ILE A 231 18.80 2.58 7.51
CA ILE A 231 17.42 3.07 7.63
C ILE A 231 17.41 4.60 7.76
N LYS A 232 18.25 5.19 8.62
CA LYS A 232 18.36 6.66 8.76
C LYS A 232 18.66 7.34 7.42
N THR A 233 19.61 6.79 6.66
CA THR A 233 19.98 7.32 5.34
C THR A 233 18.81 7.24 4.36
N THR A 234 18.11 6.10 4.32
CA THR A 234 16.96 5.90 3.43
C THR A 234 15.77 6.78 3.82
N VAL A 235 15.50 6.97 5.13
CA VAL A 235 14.50 7.95 5.61
C VAL A 235 14.87 9.37 5.18
N GLY A 236 16.15 9.74 5.24
CA GLY A 236 16.62 11.04 4.74
C GLY A 236 16.35 11.25 3.25
N LYS A 237 16.49 10.20 2.43
CA LYS A 237 16.13 10.22 1.01
C LYS A 237 14.61 10.29 0.80
N LEU A 238 13.83 9.57 1.61
CA LEU A 238 12.37 9.61 1.57
C LEU A 238 11.86 11.03 1.88
N ASP A 239 12.36 11.68 2.93
CA ASP A 239 12.04 13.07 3.29
C ASP A 239 12.36 14.05 2.14
N ALA A 240 13.50 13.86 1.47
CA ALA A 240 13.88 14.66 0.31
C ALA A 240 12.93 14.43 -0.88
N ALA A 241 12.53 13.18 -1.16
CA ALA A 241 11.57 12.86 -2.21
C ALA A 241 10.20 13.50 -1.94
N CYS A 242 9.69 13.40 -0.70
CA CYS A 242 8.45 14.05 -0.27
C CYS A 242 8.54 15.58 -0.47
N THR A 243 9.65 16.18 -0.03
CA THR A 243 9.88 17.63 -0.16
C THR A 243 9.91 18.07 -1.63
N ASN A 244 10.61 17.33 -2.49
CA ASN A 244 10.70 17.65 -3.92
C ASN A 244 9.35 17.51 -4.65
N CYS A 245 8.59 16.47 -4.31
CA CYS A 245 7.23 16.29 -4.83
C CYS A 245 6.32 17.45 -4.40
N HIS A 246 6.31 17.79 -3.11
CA HIS A 246 5.51 18.90 -2.59
C HIS A 246 5.90 20.26 -3.17
N ASN A 247 7.20 20.56 -3.30
CA ASN A 247 7.67 21.81 -3.90
C ASN A 247 7.21 21.96 -5.36
N LYS A 248 7.06 20.85 -6.09
CA LYS A 248 6.62 20.88 -7.49
C LYS A 248 5.11 20.87 -7.65
N PHE A 249 4.40 20.10 -6.82
CA PHE A 249 3.01 19.73 -7.07
C PHE A 249 2.02 20.15 -5.99
N ARG A 250 2.43 20.56 -4.80
CA ARG A 250 1.47 21.04 -3.81
C ARG A 250 0.77 22.29 -4.35
N ALA A 251 -0.56 22.31 -4.25
CA ALA A 251 -1.32 23.53 -4.49
C ALA A 251 -0.97 24.54 -3.39
N ASP A 252 -0.86 25.81 -3.76
CA ASP A 252 -0.63 26.90 -2.82
C ASP A 252 -1.92 27.21 -2.04
#